data_AF-A0A257X2J5-F1
#
_entry.id   AF-A0A257X2J5-F1
#
_cell.length_a   1.000
_cell.length_b   1.000
_cell.length_c   1.000
_cell.angle_alpha   90.00
_cell.angle_beta   90.00
_cell.angle_gamma   90.00
#
_symmetry.space_group_name_H-M   'P 1'
#
loop_
_entity.id
_entity.type
_entity.pdbx_description
1 polymer ?
#
loop_
_entity_poly.entity_id
_entity_poly.type
_entity_poly.pdbx_seq_one_letter_code
_entity_poly.pdbx_strand_id
1 'polypeptide(L)'
;MIFMREEDGLMGIGTVDSSGDYLLRMRNGLKIVTGVYRVAVTPPNPAANLDQDEIMRLGQQGKLPDPATIKEVPVKYRSPEETKLVCDVQPGSNTFDIDMKD
;
A
#
# COMPACT_ATOMS: atom_id res chain seq x y z
N MET A 1 0.15 -0.16 -0.29
CA MET A 1 -0.50 0.64 -1.37
C MET A 1 0.45 1.74 -1.80
N ILE A 2 0.40 2.09 -3.09
CA ILE A 2 1.21 3.14 -3.69
C ILE A 2 0.26 4.22 -4.22
N PHE A 3 0.52 5.47 -3.86
CA PHE A 3 -0.23 6.63 -4.30
C PHE A 3 0.69 7.48 -5.17
N MET A 4 0.30 7.75 -6.42
CA MET A 4 1.04 8.60 -7.33
C MET A 4 0.21 9.84 -7.67
N ARG A 5 0.71 11.03 -7.31
CA ARG A 5 0.01 12.30 -7.57
C ARG A 5 -0.03 12.56 -9.07
N GLU A 6 -1.19 12.90 -9.61
CA GLU A 6 -1.32 13.12 -11.05
C GLU A 6 -0.59 14.38 -11.54
N GLU A 7 -0.45 15.40 -10.68
CA GLU A 7 0.11 16.70 -11.06
C GLU A 7 1.63 16.66 -11.29
N ASP A 8 2.38 16.01 -10.40
CA ASP A 8 3.85 16.09 -10.34
C ASP A 8 4.54 14.73 -10.18
N GLY A 9 3.77 13.63 -10.15
CA GLY A 9 4.29 12.27 -9.97
C GLY A 9 4.80 11.98 -8.55
N LEU A 10 4.54 12.83 -7.56
CA LEU A 10 4.96 12.57 -6.19
C LEU A 10 4.35 11.28 -5.66
N MET A 11 5.20 10.45 -5.06
CA MET A 11 4.82 9.14 -4.55
C MET A 11 4.61 9.13 -3.04
N GLY A 12 3.45 8.64 -2.63
CA GLY A 12 3.12 8.27 -1.26
C GLY A 12 3.00 6.75 -1.11
N ILE A 13 3.29 6.27 0.10
CA ILE A 13 3.08 4.89 0.51
C ILE A 13 1.96 4.86 1.54
N GLY A 14 0.91 4.12 1.25
CA GLY A 14 -0.18 3.82 2.18
C GLY A 14 -0.02 2.42 2.75
N THR A 15 0.06 2.32 4.07
CA THR A 15 0.01 1.05 4.80
C THR A 15 -1.36 0.94 5.46
N VAL A 16 -2.07 -0.16 5.18
CA VAL A 16 -3.38 -0.47 5.79
C VAL A 16 -3.15 -1.49 6.89
N ASP A 17 -3.76 -1.28 8.04
CA ASP A 17 -3.74 -2.23 9.15
C ASP A 17 -4.89 -3.26 9.07
N SER A 18 -5.01 -4.13 10.07
CA SER A 18 -6.07 -5.14 10.13
C SER A 18 -7.48 -4.58 10.31
N SER A 19 -7.60 -3.33 10.74
CA SER A 19 -8.88 -2.63 10.96
C SER A 19 -9.38 -1.94 9.69
N GLY A 20 -8.55 -1.87 8.65
CA GLY A 20 -8.83 -1.10 7.44
C GLY A 20 -8.42 0.37 7.56
N ASP A 21 -7.88 0.79 8.71
CA ASP A 21 -7.29 2.10 8.85
C ASP A 21 -5.97 2.13 8.10
N TYR A 22 -5.65 3.28 7.52
CA TYR A 22 -4.45 3.43 6.73
C TYR A 22 -3.68 4.68 7.09
N LEU A 23 -2.36 4.58 6.99
CA LEU A 23 -1.47 5.71 7.14
C LEU A 23 -0.73 5.95 5.84
N LEU A 24 -0.89 7.16 5.32
CA LEU A 24 -0.28 7.59 4.07
C LEU A 24 0.89 8.53 4.36
N ARG A 25 2.08 8.17 3.86
CA ARG A 25 3.33 8.91 4.10
C ARG A 25 4.14 9.07 2.82
N MET A 26 4.86 10.18 2.69
CA MET A 26 5.89 10.31 1.66
C MET A 26 7.22 9.69 2.13
N ARG A 27 8.13 9.41 1.18
CA ARG A 27 9.40 8.70 1.41
C ARG A 27 10.32 9.31 2.49
N ASN A 28 10.15 10.60 2.79
CA ASN A 28 10.94 11.33 3.78
C ASN A 28 10.20 11.55 5.13
N GLY A 29 9.09 10.85 5.36
CA GLY A 29 8.29 11.02 6.58
C GLY A 29 7.49 12.32 6.64
N LEU A 30 7.48 13.12 5.56
CA LEU A 30 6.60 14.29 5.46
C LEU A 30 5.14 13.85 5.32
N LYS A 31 4.25 14.70 5.85
CA LYS A 31 2.80 14.64 5.57
C LYS A 31 2.61 14.67 4.05
N ILE A 32 1.68 13.87 3.55
CA ILE A 32 1.35 13.86 2.12
C ILE A 32 0.75 15.21 1.71
N VAL A 33 1.03 15.63 0.48
CA VAL A 33 0.42 16.83 -0.12
C VAL A 33 -1.01 16.49 -0.51
N THR A 34 -1.93 17.45 -0.41
CA THR A 34 -3.31 17.27 -0.86
C THR A 34 -3.39 17.26 -2.39
N GLY A 35 -4.39 16.56 -2.92
CA GLY A 35 -4.66 16.51 -4.36
C GLY A 35 -5.04 15.13 -4.85
N VAL A 36 -5.07 14.98 -6.17
CA VAL A 36 -5.54 13.77 -6.85
C VAL A 36 -4.41 12.77 -7.03
N TYR A 37 -4.62 11.55 -6.54
CA TYR A 37 -3.67 10.45 -6.62
C TYR A 37 -4.27 9.25 -7.35
N ARG A 38 -3.47 8.61 -8.22
CA ARG A 38 -3.74 7.24 -8.68
C ARG A 38 -3.24 6.24 -7.66
N VAL A 39 -4.04 5.23 -7.38
CA VAL A 39 -3.76 4.25 -6.32
C VAL A 39 -3.52 2.88 -6.91
N ALA A 40 -2.33 2.34 -6.65
CA ALA A 40 -2.01 0.94 -6.90
C ALA A 40 -2.01 0.15 -5.58
N VAL A 41 -2.61 -1.04 -5.64
CA VAL A 41 -2.69 -1.98 -4.53
C VAL A 41 -1.57 -2.99 -4.70
N THR A 42 -0.75 -3.11 -3.67
CA THR A 42 0.31 -4.12 -3.59
C THR A 42 -0.20 -5.27 -2.71
N PRO A 43 0.17 -6.52 -2.99
CA PRO A 43 -0.12 -7.62 -2.08
C PRO A 43 0.35 -7.26 -0.66
N PRO A 44 -0.37 -7.68 0.40
CA PRO A 44 0.12 -7.50 1.76
C PRO A 44 1.50 -8.15 1.88
N ASN A 45 2.45 -7.51 2.57
CA ASN A 45 3.73 -8.14 2.85
C ASN A 45 3.51 -9.15 3.98
N PRO A 46 3.78 -10.45 3.79
CA PRO A 46 3.44 -11.45 4.79
C PRO A 46 4.36 -11.37 6.02
N ALA A 47 5.46 -10.62 5.91
CA ALA A 47 6.35 -10.28 7.01
C ALA A 47 6.03 -8.90 7.65
N ALA A 48 4.98 -8.20 7.23
CA ALA A 48 4.66 -6.86 7.74
C ALA A 48 4.34 -6.81 9.25
N ASN A 49 3.88 -7.93 9.82
CA ASN A 49 3.55 -8.04 11.24
C ASN A 49 4.71 -8.61 12.08
N LEU A 50 5.85 -8.91 11.45
CA LEU A 50 7.04 -9.42 12.12
C LEU A 50 7.98 -8.26 12.40
N ASP A 51 8.58 -8.24 13.59
CA ASP A 51 9.68 -7.31 13.84
C ASP A 51 10.96 -7.74 13.10
N GLN A 52 11.94 -6.84 13.04
CA GLN A 52 13.17 -7.05 12.27
C GLN A 52 13.99 -8.24 12.78
N ASP A 53 13.96 -8.51 14.09
CA ASP A 53 14.68 -9.62 14.72
C ASP A 53 14.00 -10.95 14.38
N GLU A 54 12.67 -10.99 14.35
CA GLU A 54 11.89 -12.16 14.00
C GLU A 54 11.99 -12.48 12.50
N ILE A 55 12.06 -11.47 11.63
CA ILE A 55 12.37 -11.62 10.21
C ILE A 55 13.76 -12.25 10.01
N MET A 56 14.79 -11.75 10.71
CA MET A 56 16.14 -12.33 10.63
C MET A 56 16.16 -13.78 11.13
N ARG A 57 15.46 -14.07 12.22
CA ARG A 57 15.38 -15.43 12.78
C ARG A 57 14.69 -16.40 11.83
N LEU A 58 13.54 -16.02 11.28
CA LEU A 58 12.77 -16.86 10.35
C LEU A 58 13.47 -17.00 9.00
N GLY A 59 14.20 -15.97 8.56
CA GLY A 59 15.03 -16.01 7.35
C GLY A 59 16.16 -17.03 7.46
N GLN A 60 16.87 -17.08 8.59
CA GLN A 60 17.92 -18.09 8.83
C GLN A 60 17.36 -19.52 8.89
N GLN A 61 16.09 -19.68 9.27
CA GLN A 61 15.42 -20.98 9.34
C GLN A 61 14.74 -21.40 8.03
N GLY A 62 14.74 -20.56 6.99
CA GLY A 62 14.00 -20.80 5.76
C GLY A 62 12.48 -20.84 5.97
N LYS A 63 11.97 -20.20 7.03
CA LYS A 63 10.56 -20.20 7.44
C LYS A 63 9.91 -18.82 7.25
N LEU A 64 10.49 -17.97 6.42
CA LEU A 64 9.82 -16.74 6.01
C LEU A 64 8.51 -17.10 5.30
N PRO A 65 7.40 -16.44 5.62
CA PRO A 65 6.14 -16.71 4.95
C PRO A 65 6.27 -16.39 3.46
N ASP A 66 5.86 -17.34 2.62
CA ASP A 66 6.05 -17.30 1.17
C ASP A 66 5.17 -16.21 0.54
N PRO A 67 5.76 -15.22 -0.16
CA PRO A 67 5.01 -14.20 -0.88
C PRO A 67 4.00 -14.76 -1.90
N ALA A 68 4.24 -15.96 -2.43
CA ALA A 68 3.38 -16.60 -3.42
C ALA A 68 2.04 -17.11 -2.85
N THR A 69 1.91 -17.21 -1.52
CA THR A 69 0.67 -17.64 -0.85
C THR A 69 -0.34 -16.50 -0.64
N ILE A 70 0.03 -15.29 -1.03
CA ILE A 70 -0.75 -14.09 -0.78
C ILE A 70 -1.82 -13.94 -1.86
N LYS A 71 -3.06 -13.66 -1.43
CA LYS A 71 -4.18 -13.36 -2.34
C LYS A 71 -3.71 -12.39 -3.42
N GLU A 72 -3.82 -12.85 -4.66
CA GLU A 72 -3.49 -12.03 -5.81
C GLU A 72 -4.36 -10.78 -5.84
N VAL A 73 -3.72 -9.61 -5.87
CA VAL A 73 -4.41 -8.36 -6.18
C VAL A 73 -4.87 -8.43 -7.64
N PRO A 74 -6.12 -8.07 -7.98
CA PRO A 74 -6.57 -8.00 -9.37
C PRO A 74 -5.63 -7.14 -10.22
N VAL A 75 -5.35 -7.59 -11.46
CA VAL A 75 -4.38 -6.92 -12.36
C VAL A 75 -4.70 -5.43 -12.53
N LYS A 76 -6.00 -5.09 -12.61
CA LYS A 76 -6.51 -3.73 -12.73
C LYS A 76 -6.10 -2.78 -11.59
N TYR A 77 -5.52 -3.29 -10.50
CA TYR A 77 -5.05 -2.47 -9.38
C TYR A 77 -3.54 -2.56 -9.14
N ARG A 78 -2.80 -3.37 -9.91
CA ARG A 78 -1.37 -3.65 -9.61
C ARG A 78 -0.43 -2.50 -9.96
N SER A 79 -0.78 -1.65 -10.94
CA SER A 79 0.08 -0.56 -11.39
C SER A 79 -0.66 0.79 -11.41
N PRO A 80 0.03 1.92 -11.15
CA PRO A 80 -0.55 3.26 -11.27
C PRO A 80 -0.99 3.63 -12.70
N GLU A 81 -0.46 2.94 -13.72
CA GLU A 81 -0.78 3.17 -15.13
C GLU A 81 -2.07 2.46 -15.54
N GLU A 82 -2.31 1.26 -15.02
CA GLU A 82 -3.48 0.44 -15.35
C GLU A 82 -4.66 0.69 -14.40
N THR A 83 -4.37 1.20 -13.19
CA THR A 83 -5.39 1.47 -12.19
C THR A 83 -6.28 2.64 -12.59
N LYS A 84 -7.59 2.43 -12.39
CA LYS A 84 -8.60 3.49 -12.44
C LYS A 84 -8.99 3.98 -11.04
N LEU A 85 -8.34 3.48 -9.99
CA LEU A 85 -8.55 3.96 -8.63
C LEU A 85 -7.92 5.33 -8.48
N VAL A 86 -8.77 6.31 -8.20
CA VAL A 86 -8.39 7.68 -7.95
C VAL A 86 -8.83 8.02 -6.52
N CYS A 87 -7.90 8.57 -5.74
CA CYS A 87 -8.16 9.08 -4.40
C CYS A 87 -7.85 10.58 -4.39
N ASP A 88 -8.86 11.38 -4.06
CA ASP A 88 -8.71 12.81 -3.82
C ASP A 88 -8.36 13.03 -2.34
N VAL A 89 -7.07 13.29 -2.08
CA VAL A 89 -6.55 13.46 -0.73
C VAL A 89 -6.80 14.89 -0.26
N GLN A 90 -7.69 15.01 0.71
CA GLN A 90 -8.07 16.26 1.36
C GLN A 90 -7.34 16.45 2.70
N PRO A 91 -7.27 17.69 3.25
CA PRO A 91 -6.76 17.90 4.59
C PRO A 91 -7.56 17.11 5.64
N GLY A 92 -6.88 16.35 6.50
CA GLY A 92 -7.51 15.61 7.59
C GLY A 92 -7.85 14.16 7.25
N SER A 93 -8.95 13.65 7.80
CA SER A 93 -9.39 12.27 7.59
C SER A 93 -9.95 12.10 6.18
N ASN A 94 -9.50 11.05 5.50
CA ASN A 94 -9.98 10.67 4.17
C ASN A 94 -10.54 9.26 4.24
N THR A 95 -11.53 8.98 3.41
CA THR A 95 -12.10 7.65 3.23
C THR A 95 -12.06 7.33 1.75
N PHE A 96 -11.64 6.11 1.43
CA PHE A 96 -11.63 5.63 0.06
C PHE A 96 -12.00 4.15 0.09
N ASP A 97 -12.90 3.76 -0.82
CA ASP A 97 -13.37 2.38 -0.93
C ASP A 97 -12.69 1.71 -2.12
N ILE A 98 -12.15 0.51 -1.91
CA ILE A 98 -11.66 -0.35 -2.99
C ILE A 98 -12.55 -1.58 -3.06
N ASP A 99 -13.20 -1.78 -4.21
CA ASP A 99 -13.85 -3.05 -4.48
C ASP A 99 -12.81 -4.07 -4.98
N MET A 100 -12.37 -4.93 -4.06
CA MET A 100 -11.43 -6.02 -4.32
C MET A 100 -12.10 -7.29 -4.84
N LYS A 101 -13.40 -7.25 -5.17
CA LYS A 101 -14.10 -8.36 -5.79
C LYS A 101 -13.82 -8.37 -7.30
N ASP A 102 -13.12 -9.42 -7.73
CA ASP A 102 -13.11 -9.99 -9.08
C ASP A 102 -12.89 -11.50 -8.94
#